data_AF-A0A7V7VMN9-F1
#
_entry.id   AF-A0A7V7VMN9-F1
#
_cell.length_a   1.000
_cell.length_b   1.000
_cell.length_c   1.000
_cell.angle_alpha   90.00
_cell.angle_beta   90.00
_cell.angle_gamma   90.00
#
_symmetry.space_group_name_H-M   'P 1'
#
loop_
_entity.id
_entity.type
_entity.pdbx_description
1 polymer ?
#
loop_
_entity_poly.entity_id
_entity_poly.type
_entity_poly.pdbx_seq_one_letter_code
_entity_poly.pdbx_strand_id
1 'polypeptide(L)'
;NQIALPTDLEFSSHFSASDLATLVPHLVEEIAQASIVILVGGLGSGFASVLLPQVAALCKAQKKMTLACVSLPFSFEGKHAQSIATHSLALLEKESDGILLLDNDRLSSHGSSKTVLGETFIASDEAMDAALPALLTILFNKGPVRITRSHFLKALQGQGTRSCFGYGQAAGPNRLHEALERTLKKPLLERGRSLAKATDIFLILRGPKDISLAEAQAAMQEIERLAGPDRDIQLSLNAEEEEGAPLQIFLLATIKEAAVASKKCEPSPERVSDFSQKEVSSNTPAHLLGKTNILKPSISIAPSLPKSEENSTSEESIKELFDEALYQTALDSQESSVTKSPIPPKKKQMQGALNLKAVQRGRFDKSEPTIVEGEDLDTPTYLRLGLKF
;
A
#
# COMPACT_ATOMS: atom_id res chain seq x y z
N ASN A 1 1.49 -26.53 -4.62
CA ASN A 1 1.00 -26.56 -3.22
C ASN A 1 0.85 -25.13 -2.75
N GLN A 2 -0.39 -24.62 -2.72
CA GLN A 2 -0.71 -23.42 -1.94
C GLN A 2 -0.77 -23.89 -0.49
N ILE A 3 0.17 -23.43 0.34
CA ILE A 3 0.14 -23.72 1.77
C ILE A 3 -0.41 -22.45 2.41
N ALA A 4 -1.69 -22.49 2.77
CA ALA A 4 -2.25 -21.52 3.69
C ALA A 4 -1.63 -21.80 5.06
N LEU A 5 -1.23 -20.75 5.77
CA LEU A 5 -0.93 -20.86 7.20
C LEU A 5 -2.09 -21.58 7.90
N PRO A 6 -1.83 -22.44 8.90
CA PRO A 6 -2.89 -23.18 9.57
C PRO A 6 -3.97 -22.21 10.05
N THR A 7 -5.17 -22.38 9.51
CA THR A 7 -6.39 -21.61 9.86
C THR A 7 -6.85 -21.84 11.30
N ASP A 8 -6.20 -22.76 12.01
CA ASP A 8 -6.51 -23.13 13.39
C ASP A 8 -5.93 -22.17 14.43
N LEU A 9 -5.15 -21.16 14.00
CA LEU A 9 -4.84 -20.00 14.84
C LEU A 9 -6.00 -19.01 14.73
N GLU A 10 -6.95 -19.10 15.66
CA GLU A 10 -7.87 -17.99 15.93
C GLU A 10 -7.04 -16.78 16.35
N PHE A 11 -6.73 -15.91 15.41
CA PHE A 11 -6.01 -14.67 15.66
C PHE A 11 -6.94 -13.74 16.46
N SER A 12 -6.84 -13.82 17.79
CA SER A 12 -7.44 -12.85 18.69
C SER A 12 -6.86 -11.46 18.40
N SER A 13 -7.58 -10.39 18.75
CA SER A 13 -7.15 -9.00 18.58
C SER A 13 -5.82 -8.63 19.25
N HIS A 14 -5.22 -9.54 20.01
CA HIS A 14 -3.90 -9.40 20.63
C HIS A 14 -2.98 -10.53 20.15
N PHE A 15 -2.24 -10.28 19.07
CA PHE A 15 -1.14 -11.15 18.63
C PHE A 15 0.13 -10.79 19.42
N SER A 16 0.60 -11.71 20.27
CA SER A 16 1.73 -11.49 21.18
C SER A 16 3.09 -11.78 20.51
N ALA A 17 4.17 -11.18 21.02
CA ALA A 17 5.54 -11.51 20.64
C ALA A 17 5.86 -13.01 20.81
N SER A 18 5.22 -13.67 21.78
CA SER A 18 5.31 -15.12 22.00
C SER A 18 4.76 -15.94 20.84
N ASP A 19 3.69 -15.46 20.21
CA ASP A 19 3.01 -16.16 19.11
C ASP A 19 3.86 -16.04 17.83
N LEU A 20 4.49 -14.88 17.63
CA LEU A 20 5.48 -14.67 16.58
C LEU A 20 6.69 -15.60 16.72
N ALA A 21 7.25 -15.70 17.94
CA ALA A 21 8.40 -16.54 18.21
C ALA A 21 8.13 -18.03 17.94
N THR A 22 6.88 -18.47 18.10
CA THR A 22 6.46 -19.84 17.79
C THR A 22 6.21 -20.04 16.30
N LEU A 23 5.69 -19.02 15.60
CA LEU A 23 5.35 -19.09 14.17
C LEU A 23 6.58 -19.02 13.26
N VAL A 24 7.59 -18.22 13.63
CA VAL A 24 8.77 -17.96 12.80
C VAL A 24 9.55 -19.22 12.40
N PRO A 25 9.86 -20.18 13.29
CA PRO A 25 10.55 -21.41 12.92
C PRO A 25 9.80 -22.21 11.84
N HIS A 26 8.48 -22.34 11.99
CA HIS A 26 7.64 -23.03 11.00
C HIS A 26 7.65 -22.31 9.64
N LEU A 27 7.57 -20.98 9.65
CA LEU A 27 7.69 -20.18 8.42
C LEU A 27 9.04 -20.39 7.74
N VAL A 28 10.14 -20.43 8.49
CA VAL A 28 11.49 -20.62 7.94
C VAL A 28 11.61 -21.95 7.21
N GLU A 29 11.07 -23.04 7.77
CA GLU A 29 11.06 -24.37 7.15
C GLU A 29 10.23 -24.39 5.86
N GLU A 30 9.03 -23.82 5.87
CA GLU A 30 8.15 -23.76 4.69
C GLU A 30 8.75 -22.89 3.57
N ILE A 31 9.32 -21.73 3.92
CA ILE A 31 10.00 -20.84 2.97
C ILE A 31 11.20 -21.56 2.34
N ALA A 32 11.92 -22.39 3.09
CA ALA A 32 13.07 -23.14 2.57
C ALA A 32 12.67 -24.11 1.45
N GLN A 33 11.46 -24.67 1.48
CA GLN A 33 10.94 -25.55 0.44
C GLN A 33 10.35 -24.80 -0.76
N ALA A 34 9.94 -23.55 -0.59
CA ALA A 34 9.37 -22.74 -1.65
C ALA A 34 10.43 -22.24 -2.66
N SER A 35 10.04 -22.09 -3.93
CA SER A 35 10.84 -21.40 -4.96
C SER A 35 10.46 -19.93 -5.12
N ILE A 36 9.18 -19.64 -4.96
CA ILE A 36 8.59 -18.30 -5.04
C ILE A 36 7.64 -18.17 -3.86
N VAL A 37 7.71 -17.05 -3.14
CA VAL A 37 6.81 -16.71 -2.05
C VAL A 37 6.00 -15.49 -2.47
N ILE A 38 4.68 -15.58 -2.35
CA ILE A 38 3.77 -14.46 -2.57
C ILE A 38 3.16 -14.09 -1.23
N LEU A 39 3.45 -12.88 -0.78
CA LEU A 39 2.94 -12.31 0.45
C LEU A 39 1.68 -11.51 0.14
N VAL A 40 0.58 -11.76 0.86
CA VAL A 40 -0.71 -11.12 0.61
C VAL A 40 -1.24 -10.53 1.91
N GLY A 41 -1.72 -9.30 1.87
CA GLY A 41 -2.42 -8.73 3.03
C GLY A 41 -2.70 -7.23 2.93
N GLY A 42 -3.58 -6.75 3.80
CA GLY A 42 -3.90 -5.34 3.92
C GLY A 42 -2.97 -4.62 4.89
N LEU A 43 -2.33 -3.55 4.42
CA LEU A 43 -1.52 -2.67 5.26
C LEU A 43 -2.41 -1.69 6.02
N GLY A 44 -1.89 -1.16 7.13
CA GLY A 44 -2.60 -0.23 8.01
C GLY A 44 -3.23 -0.88 9.24
N SER A 45 -3.34 -2.21 9.25
CA SER A 45 -3.64 -3.02 10.44
C SER A 45 -2.35 -3.53 11.09
N GLY A 46 -2.29 -3.62 12.42
CA GLY A 46 -1.06 -3.92 13.16
C GLY A 46 -0.38 -5.24 12.77
N PHE A 47 -1.14 -6.33 12.62
CA PHE A 47 -0.57 -7.65 12.40
C PHE A 47 0.10 -7.81 11.03
N ALA A 48 -0.65 -7.61 9.94
CA ALA A 48 -0.11 -7.77 8.58
C ALA A 48 0.99 -6.75 8.29
N SER A 49 0.83 -5.52 8.79
CA SER A 49 1.83 -4.45 8.60
C SER A 49 3.17 -4.75 9.28
N VAL A 50 3.18 -5.53 10.36
CA VAL A 50 4.41 -5.95 11.07
C VAL A 50 4.96 -7.25 10.52
N LEU A 51 4.10 -8.25 10.27
CA LEU A 51 4.53 -9.58 9.87
C LEU A 51 5.04 -9.62 8.42
N LEU A 52 4.34 -9.00 7.46
CA LEU A 52 4.70 -9.11 6.05
C LEU A 52 6.14 -8.63 5.74
N PRO A 53 6.62 -7.48 6.24
CA PRO A 53 8.01 -7.07 6.03
C PRO A 53 9.04 -8.02 6.65
N GLN A 54 8.74 -8.60 7.83
CA GLN A 54 9.64 -9.56 8.48
C GLN A 54 9.74 -10.85 7.68
N VAL A 55 8.61 -11.38 7.21
CA VAL A 55 8.60 -12.57 6.36
C VAL A 55 9.33 -12.29 5.04
N ALA A 56 9.15 -11.10 4.45
CA ALA A 56 9.90 -10.70 3.26
C ALA A 56 11.41 -10.69 3.50
N ALA A 57 11.86 -10.15 4.64
CA ALA A 57 13.27 -10.16 5.03
C ALA A 57 13.83 -11.58 5.17
N LEU A 58 13.07 -12.50 5.78
CA LEU A 58 13.43 -13.92 5.88
C LEU A 58 13.55 -14.58 4.50
N CYS A 59 12.57 -14.35 3.61
CA CYS A 59 12.62 -14.88 2.25
C CYS A 59 13.85 -14.38 1.50
N LYS A 60 14.17 -13.10 1.63
CA LYS A 60 15.37 -12.49 1.01
C LYS A 60 16.66 -13.04 1.59
N ALA A 61 16.75 -13.25 2.91
CA ALA A 61 17.90 -13.88 3.56
C ALA A 61 18.13 -15.31 3.02
N GLN A 62 17.05 -16.04 2.75
CA GLN A 62 17.08 -17.36 2.12
C GLN A 62 17.21 -17.33 0.58
N LYS A 63 17.38 -16.14 -0.03
CA LYS A 63 17.48 -15.93 -1.49
C LYS A 63 16.28 -16.50 -2.26
N LYS A 64 15.09 -16.41 -1.67
CA LYS A 64 13.82 -16.79 -2.30
C LYS A 64 13.22 -15.59 -3.02
N MET A 65 12.66 -15.85 -4.20
CA MET A 65 11.94 -14.83 -4.95
C MET A 65 10.66 -14.45 -4.21
N THR A 66 10.50 -13.16 -3.89
CA THR A 66 9.44 -12.67 -3.02
C THR A 66 8.63 -11.58 -3.71
N LEU A 67 7.34 -11.80 -3.87
CA LEU A 67 6.39 -10.82 -4.39
C LEU A 67 5.39 -10.46 -3.30
N ALA A 68 5.09 -9.18 -3.14
CA ALA A 68 4.04 -8.73 -2.23
C ALA A 68 2.82 -8.23 -3.02
N CYS A 69 1.63 -8.68 -2.65
CA CYS A 69 0.35 -8.18 -3.14
C CYS A 69 -0.39 -7.58 -1.95
N VAL A 70 -0.36 -6.25 -1.83
CA VAL A 70 -0.80 -5.56 -0.62
C VAL A 70 -1.77 -4.44 -0.93
N SER A 71 -2.74 -4.21 -0.04
CA SER A 71 -3.66 -3.07 -0.14
C SER A 71 -3.30 -1.97 0.84
N LEU A 72 -3.50 -0.72 0.42
CA LEU A 72 -3.49 0.44 1.32
C LEU A 72 -4.85 0.59 2.01
N PRO A 73 -4.91 1.12 3.24
CA PRO A 73 -6.18 1.34 3.92
C PRO A 73 -6.98 2.46 3.24
N PHE A 74 -8.28 2.51 3.50
CA PHE A 74 -9.11 3.62 3.08
C PHE A 74 -8.77 4.90 3.87
N SER A 75 -8.93 6.06 3.25
CA SER A 75 -8.77 7.38 3.88
C SER A 75 -9.67 7.55 5.12
N PHE A 76 -10.85 6.94 5.13
CA PHE A 76 -11.78 7.02 6.27
C PHE A 76 -11.33 6.19 7.49
N GLU A 77 -10.42 5.22 7.34
CA GLU A 77 -9.84 4.47 8.47
C GLU A 77 -8.91 5.34 9.33
N GLY A 78 -8.53 6.51 8.80
CA GLY A 78 -7.84 7.56 9.53
C GLY A 78 -6.34 7.60 9.30
N LYS A 79 -5.73 8.71 9.76
CA LYS A 79 -4.32 9.00 9.51
C LYS A 79 -3.37 8.00 10.17
N HIS A 80 -3.77 7.37 11.27
CA HIS A 80 -2.94 6.41 11.97
C HIS A 80 -2.72 5.14 11.13
N ALA A 81 -3.80 4.55 10.60
CA ALA A 81 -3.72 3.40 9.69
C ALA A 81 -2.88 3.72 8.44
N GLN A 82 -3.08 4.90 7.84
CA GLN A 82 -2.28 5.37 6.70
C GLN A 82 -0.79 5.49 7.03
N SER A 83 -0.45 6.02 8.21
CA SER A 83 0.94 6.13 8.66
C SER A 83 1.60 4.77 8.85
N ILE A 84 0.89 3.81 9.45
CA ILE A 84 1.36 2.42 9.60
C ILE A 84 1.58 1.81 8.22
N ALA A 85 0.60 1.94 7.32
CA ALA A 85 0.70 1.38 5.98
C ALA A 85 1.89 1.93 5.19
N THR A 86 2.12 3.24 5.27
CA THR A 86 3.26 3.90 4.60
C THR A 86 4.60 3.39 5.14
N HIS A 87 4.71 3.24 6.46
CA HIS A 87 5.93 2.71 7.08
C HIS A 87 6.21 1.26 6.66
N SER A 88 5.19 0.39 6.72
CA SER A 88 5.31 -1.01 6.34
C SER A 88 5.56 -1.21 4.86
N LEU A 89 4.96 -0.37 3.99
CA LEU A 89 5.25 -0.37 2.56
C LEU A 89 6.73 -0.05 2.30
N ALA A 90 7.29 0.96 2.97
CA ALA A 90 8.70 1.33 2.82
C ALA A 90 9.67 0.22 3.27
N LEU A 91 9.27 -0.62 4.23
CA LEU A 91 10.03 -1.82 4.60
C LEU A 91 9.88 -2.91 3.53
N LEU A 92 8.65 -3.20 3.08
CA LEU A 92 8.41 -4.18 2.02
C LEU A 92 9.14 -3.84 0.72
N GLU A 93 9.21 -2.56 0.35
CA GLU A 93 9.94 -2.08 -0.84
C GLU A 93 11.43 -2.43 -0.80
N LYS A 94 12.02 -2.51 0.40
CA LYS A 94 13.42 -2.90 0.58
C LYS A 94 13.60 -4.42 0.53
N GLU A 95 12.64 -5.17 1.05
CA GLU A 95 12.79 -6.61 1.27
C GLU A 95 12.17 -7.50 0.19
N SER A 96 11.26 -6.98 -0.64
CA SER A 96 10.56 -7.75 -1.68
C SER A 96 11.16 -7.49 -3.07
N ASP A 97 11.10 -8.47 -3.97
CA ASP A 97 11.53 -8.32 -5.37
C ASP A 97 10.52 -7.51 -6.22
N GLY A 98 9.28 -7.36 -5.78
CA GLY A 98 8.28 -6.53 -6.44
C GLY A 98 7.00 -6.45 -5.64
N ILE A 99 6.28 -5.33 -5.76
CA ILE A 99 5.06 -5.07 -5.01
C ILE A 99 3.92 -4.71 -5.95
N LEU A 100 2.85 -5.49 -5.90
CA LEU A 100 1.55 -5.14 -6.45
C LEU A 100 0.74 -4.41 -5.37
N LEU A 101 0.70 -3.08 -5.48
CA LEU A 101 0.00 -2.22 -4.53
C LEU A 101 -1.42 -1.90 -5.00
N LEU A 102 -2.43 -2.24 -4.19
CA LEU A 102 -3.83 -1.90 -4.42
C LEU A 102 -4.24 -0.70 -3.57
N ASP A 103 -4.66 0.39 -4.20
CA ASP A 103 -5.06 1.62 -3.53
C ASP A 103 -6.58 1.61 -3.27
N ASN A 104 -6.98 1.32 -2.03
CA ASN A 104 -8.38 1.20 -1.66
C ASN A 104 -9.15 2.53 -1.81
N ASP A 105 -8.50 3.68 -1.73
CA ASP A 105 -9.17 4.96 -1.96
C ASP A 105 -9.68 5.12 -3.40
N ARG A 106 -9.10 4.40 -4.36
CA ARG A 106 -9.60 4.38 -5.74
C ARG A 106 -10.90 3.59 -5.87
N LEU A 107 -11.11 2.60 -5.01
CA LEU A 107 -12.36 1.84 -4.94
C LEU A 107 -13.49 2.72 -4.39
N SER A 108 -13.22 3.60 -3.42
CA SER A 108 -14.21 4.49 -2.84
C SER A 108 -14.58 5.67 -3.77
N SER A 109 -13.62 6.19 -4.53
CA SER A 109 -13.80 7.38 -5.40
C SER A 109 -14.82 7.22 -6.54
N HIS A 110 -15.21 5.99 -6.88
CA HIS A 110 -16.20 5.69 -7.93
C HIS A 110 -17.59 5.33 -7.37
N GLY A 111 -17.70 5.18 -6.04
CA GLY A 111 -18.98 4.96 -5.37
C GLY A 111 -19.84 6.21 -5.41
N SER A 112 -21.17 6.02 -5.44
CA SER A 112 -22.07 7.13 -5.14
C SER A 112 -21.92 7.50 -3.65
N SER A 113 -22.30 8.71 -3.24
CA SER A 113 -22.35 9.09 -1.80
C SER A 113 -23.21 8.16 -0.92
N LYS A 114 -23.90 7.17 -1.50
CA LYS A 114 -24.73 6.16 -0.84
C LYS A 114 -24.15 4.75 -0.83
N THR A 115 -22.95 4.53 -1.37
CA THR A 115 -22.32 3.20 -1.34
C THR A 115 -22.13 2.76 0.11
N VAL A 116 -22.57 1.55 0.43
CA VAL A 116 -22.50 1.03 1.80
C VAL A 116 -21.03 0.70 2.11
N LEU A 117 -20.58 1.01 3.32
CA LEU A 117 -19.19 0.77 3.74
C LEU A 117 -18.74 -0.68 3.46
N GLY A 118 -19.60 -1.65 3.77
CA GLY A 118 -19.32 -3.06 3.52
C GLY A 118 -19.12 -3.42 2.04
N GLU A 119 -19.83 -2.78 1.12
CA GLU A 119 -19.66 -3.01 -0.33
C GLU A 119 -18.27 -2.57 -0.81
N THR A 120 -17.67 -1.57 -0.14
CA THR A 120 -16.35 -1.06 -0.52
C THR A 120 -15.24 -2.00 -0.08
N PHE A 121 -15.36 -2.63 1.10
CA PHE A 121 -14.44 -3.68 1.53
C PHE A 121 -14.57 -4.94 0.68
N ILE A 122 -15.79 -5.35 0.33
CA ILE A 122 -16.02 -6.46 -0.60
C ILE A 122 -15.34 -6.18 -1.95
N ALA A 123 -15.44 -4.95 -2.47
CA ALA A 123 -14.76 -4.57 -3.71
C ALA A 123 -13.22 -4.61 -3.60
N SER A 124 -12.65 -4.34 -2.41
CA SER A 124 -11.22 -4.49 -2.13
C SER A 124 -10.81 -5.95 -2.14
N ASP A 125 -11.57 -6.81 -1.46
CA ASP A 125 -11.29 -8.24 -1.39
C ASP A 125 -11.42 -8.88 -2.77
N GLU A 126 -12.45 -8.53 -3.56
CA GLU A 126 -12.59 -8.96 -4.95
C GLU A 126 -11.39 -8.56 -5.82
N ALA A 127 -10.84 -7.37 -5.60
CA ALA A 127 -9.66 -6.92 -6.35
C ALA A 127 -8.41 -7.73 -5.97
N MET A 128 -8.25 -8.05 -4.68
CA MET A 128 -7.15 -8.88 -4.18
C MET A 128 -7.26 -10.33 -4.69
N ASP A 129 -8.45 -10.91 -4.62
CA ASP A 129 -8.76 -12.26 -5.09
C ASP A 129 -8.53 -12.40 -6.58
N ALA A 130 -8.82 -11.37 -7.37
CA ALA A 130 -8.57 -11.38 -8.81
C ALA A 130 -7.09 -11.08 -9.16
N ALA A 131 -6.38 -10.32 -8.33
CA ALA A 131 -4.97 -10.01 -8.54
C ALA A 131 -4.07 -11.26 -8.41
N LEU A 132 -4.39 -12.15 -7.48
CA LEU A 132 -3.61 -13.37 -7.24
C LEU A 132 -3.51 -14.31 -8.46
N PRO A 133 -4.62 -14.72 -9.11
CA PRO A 133 -4.59 -15.49 -10.35
C PRO A 133 -3.81 -14.78 -11.46
N ALA A 134 -3.88 -13.45 -11.55
CA ALA A 134 -3.12 -12.69 -12.54
C ALA A 134 -1.60 -12.81 -12.29
N LEU A 135 -1.17 -12.63 -11.04
CA LEU A 135 0.23 -12.82 -10.63
C LEU A 135 0.71 -14.24 -10.91
N LEU A 136 -0.06 -15.25 -10.49
CA LEU A 136 0.27 -16.65 -10.71
C LEU A 136 0.34 -16.97 -12.20
N THR A 137 -0.54 -16.40 -13.02
CA THR A 137 -0.50 -16.56 -14.47
C THR A 137 0.80 -15.97 -15.03
N ILE A 138 1.18 -14.73 -14.69
CA ILE A 138 2.45 -14.15 -15.18
C ILE A 138 3.65 -15.01 -14.78
N LEU A 139 3.65 -15.54 -13.55
CA LEU A 139 4.76 -16.30 -13.02
C LEU A 139 4.87 -17.70 -13.64
N PHE A 140 3.76 -18.39 -13.85
CA PHE A 140 3.74 -19.81 -14.22
C PHE A 140 3.23 -20.10 -15.63
N ASN A 141 2.80 -19.10 -16.40
CA ASN A 141 2.26 -19.30 -17.73
C ASN A 141 3.25 -20.06 -18.64
N LYS A 142 2.76 -21.16 -19.23
CA LYS A 142 3.47 -21.97 -20.24
C LYS A 142 2.96 -21.72 -21.66
N GLY A 143 2.01 -20.80 -21.81
CA GLY A 143 1.39 -20.44 -23.08
C GLY A 143 2.36 -19.84 -24.11
N PRO A 144 1.88 -19.72 -25.36
CA PRO A 144 2.72 -19.37 -26.51
C PRO A 144 3.28 -17.95 -26.44
N VAL A 145 2.55 -17.04 -25.78
CA VAL A 145 2.96 -15.65 -25.57
C VAL A 145 3.01 -15.42 -24.07
N ARG A 146 4.19 -15.08 -23.54
CA ARG A 146 4.42 -14.92 -22.11
C ARG A 146 5.14 -13.61 -21.81
N ILE A 147 4.75 -13.00 -20.70
CA ILE A 147 5.47 -11.89 -20.08
C ILE A 147 6.75 -12.44 -19.43
N THR A 148 7.85 -11.73 -19.57
CA THR A 148 9.11 -12.14 -18.92
C THR A 148 9.11 -11.70 -17.46
N ARG A 149 9.38 -12.64 -16.54
CA ARG A 149 9.42 -12.38 -15.09
C ARG A 149 10.29 -11.18 -14.71
N SER A 150 11.49 -11.05 -15.29
CA SER A 150 12.40 -9.93 -14.99
C SER A 150 11.84 -8.58 -15.44
N HIS A 151 11.04 -8.54 -16.51
CA HIS A 151 10.35 -7.33 -16.94
C HIS A 151 9.23 -6.98 -15.95
N PHE A 152 8.41 -7.96 -15.61
CA PHE A 152 7.33 -7.79 -14.66
C PHE A 152 7.82 -7.29 -13.29
N LEU A 153 8.90 -7.88 -12.76
CA LEU A 153 9.49 -7.43 -11.50
C LEU A 153 10.01 -5.99 -11.57
N LYS A 154 10.69 -5.61 -12.64
CA LYS A 154 11.17 -4.23 -12.84
C LYS A 154 10.04 -3.21 -12.92
N ALA A 155 8.89 -3.60 -13.45
CA ALA A 155 7.71 -2.74 -13.49
C ALA A 155 7.12 -2.52 -12.10
N LEU A 156 7.14 -3.55 -11.24
CA LEU A 156 6.66 -3.50 -9.85
C LEU A 156 7.68 -2.93 -8.84
N GLN A 157 8.87 -2.56 -9.30
CA GLN A 157 9.94 -1.99 -8.48
C GLN A 157 10.04 -0.47 -8.63
N GLY A 158 10.35 0.19 -7.52
CA GLY A 158 10.67 1.62 -7.45
C GLY A 158 9.78 2.35 -6.45
N GLN A 159 10.37 3.29 -5.71
CA GLN A 159 9.61 4.13 -4.78
C GLN A 159 8.52 4.91 -5.51
N GLY A 160 7.32 4.94 -4.93
CA GLY A 160 6.17 5.62 -5.53
C GLY A 160 5.60 4.91 -6.75
N THR A 161 5.97 3.65 -6.97
CA THR A 161 5.29 2.80 -7.96
C THR A 161 3.91 2.46 -7.41
N ARG A 162 2.89 2.84 -8.17
CA ARG A 162 1.50 2.47 -7.92
C ARG A 162 1.05 1.47 -8.97
N SER A 163 0.13 0.60 -8.60
CA SER A 163 -0.44 -0.36 -9.53
C SER A 163 -1.94 -0.12 -9.69
N CYS A 164 -2.41 -0.23 -10.92
CA CYS A 164 -3.82 -0.23 -11.26
C CYS A 164 -4.16 -1.61 -11.80
N PHE A 165 -5.26 -2.19 -11.33
CA PHE A 165 -5.65 -3.54 -11.68
C PHE A 165 -7.09 -3.59 -12.15
N GLY A 166 -7.36 -4.32 -13.22
CA GLY A 166 -8.70 -4.62 -13.68
C GLY A 166 -8.85 -6.07 -14.07
N TYR A 167 -10.06 -6.57 -13.89
CA TYR A 167 -10.44 -7.92 -14.24
C TYR A 167 -11.84 -7.95 -14.85
N GLY A 168 -12.02 -8.81 -15.84
CA GLY A 168 -13.32 -9.10 -16.43
C GLY A 168 -13.32 -10.47 -17.09
N GLN A 169 -14.48 -11.13 -17.06
CA GLN A 169 -14.70 -12.39 -17.75
C GLN A 169 -15.98 -12.31 -18.58
N ALA A 170 -16.05 -12.99 -19.71
CA ALA A 170 -17.28 -13.15 -20.48
C ALA A 170 -17.24 -14.42 -21.35
N ALA A 171 -18.40 -14.86 -21.82
CA ALA A 171 -18.56 -16.03 -22.66
C ALA A 171 -19.44 -15.69 -23.88
N GLY A 172 -19.46 -16.57 -24.88
CA GLY A 172 -20.24 -16.38 -26.11
C GLY A 172 -19.50 -15.62 -27.22
N PRO A 173 -20.20 -15.21 -28.29
CA PRO A 173 -19.59 -14.68 -29.51
C PRO A 173 -18.94 -13.30 -29.33
N ASN A 174 -19.44 -12.50 -28.40
CA ASN A 174 -18.91 -11.16 -28.08
C ASN A 174 -18.05 -11.17 -26.80
N ARG A 175 -17.54 -12.34 -26.39
CA ARG A 175 -16.81 -12.52 -25.13
C ARG A 175 -15.65 -11.54 -24.95
N LEU A 176 -14.89 -11.25 -26.00
CA LEU A 176 -13.77 -10.30 -25.92
C LEU A 176 -14.25 -8.90 -25.54
N HIS A 177 -15.22 -8.37 -26.26
CA HIS A 177 -15.70 -7.00 -26.05
C HIS A 177 -16.33 -6.85 -24.66
N GLU A 178 -17.17 -7.81 -24.26
CA GLU A 178 -17.79 -7.82 -22.94
C GLU A 178 -16.79 -7.96 -21.80
N ALA A 179 -15.80 -8.86 -21.94
CA ALA A 179 -14.77 -9.05 -20.92
C ALA A 179 -13.91 -7.80 -20.77
N LEU A 180 -13.56 -7.15 -21.89
CA LEU A 180 -12.77 -5.92 -21.89
C LEU A 180 -13.55 -4.75 -21.29
N GLU A 181 -14.83 -4.60 -21.65
CA GLU A 181 -15.69 -3.57 -21.07
C GLU A 181 -15.84 -3.76 -19.55
N ARG A 182 -16.04 -5.00 -19.07
CA ARG A 182 -16.08 -5.34 -17.64
C ARG A 182 -14.75 -5.00 -16.95
N THR A 183 -13.63 -5.32 -17.59
CA THR A 183 -12.28 -5.00 -17.09
C THR A 183 -12.11 -3.50 -16.93
N LEU A 184 -12.35 -2.72 -17.98
CA LEU A 184 -12.16 -1.27 -17.98
C LEU A 184 -13.11 -0.55 -17.02
N LYS A 185 -14.32 -1.08 -16.79
CA LYS A 185 -15.28 -0.53 -15.82
C LYS A 185 -14.84 -0.70 -14.36
N LYS A 186 -13.81 -1.51 -14.05
CA LYS A 186 -13.34 -1.68 -12.67
C LYS A 186 -12.82 -0.35 -12.09
N PRO A 187 -13.16 0.01 -10.83
CA PRO A 187 -12.84 1.31 -10.23
C PRO A 187 -11.34 1.66 -10.26
N LEU A 188 -10.48 0.67 -10.06
CA LEU A 188 -9.02 0.84 -10.03
C LEU A 188 -8.42 1.31 -11.38
N LEU A 189 -9.13 1.10 -12.50
CA LEU A 189 -8.67 1.53 -13.83
C LEU A 189 -9.22 2.89 -14.27
N GLU A 190 -10.08 3.54 -13.48
CA GLU A 190 -10.71 4.83 -13.80
C GLU A 190 -11.31 4.87 -15.22
N ARG A 191 -12.01 3.79 -15.64
CA ARG A 191 -12.53 3.64 -17.01
C ARG A 191 -11.45 3.72 -18.10
N GLY A 192 -10.27 3.17 -17.81
CA GLY A 192 -9.12 3.15 -18.72
C GLY A 192 -8.26 4.43 -18.69
N ARG A 193 -8.65 5.47 -17.94
CA ARG A 193 -7.85 6.71 -17.86
C ARG A 193 -6.50 6.50 -17.17
N SER A 194 -6.41 5.55 -16.25
CA SER A 194 -5.15 5.20 -15.59
C SER A 194 -4.12 4.64 -16.58
N LEU A 195 -4.56 4.04 -17.68
CA LEU A 195 -3.67 3.44 -18.69
C LEU A 195 -2.84 4.50 -19.42
N ALA A 196 -3.41 5.67 -19.67
CA ALA A 196 -2.68 6.78 -20.30
C ALA A 196 -1.53 7.32 -19.45
N LYS A 197 -1.57 7.09 -18.13
CA LYS A 197 -0.51 7.48 -17.18
C LYS A 197 0.44 6.35 -16.85
N ALA A 198 0.12 5.12 -17.25
CA ALA A 198 0.94 3.95 -16.96
C ALA A 198 2.29 4.04 -17.67
N THR A 199 3.32 3.44 -17.08
CA THR A 199 4.62 3.24 -17.72
C THR A 199 4.65 1.88 -18.39
N ASP A 200 4.27 0.84 -17.65
CA ASP A 200 4.19 -0.54 -18.11
C ASP A 200 2.75 -1.05 -17.96
N ILE A 201 2.24 -1.72 -19.00
CA ILE A 201 0.91 -2.33 -19.03
C ILE A 201 1.05 -3.81 -19.38
N PHE A 202 0.45 -4.67 -18.56
CA PHE A 202 0.42 -6.10 -18.74
C PHE A 202 -1.02 -6.54 -19.00
N LEU A 203 -1.26 -7.03 -20.22
CA LEU A 203 -2.53 -7.58 -20.66
C LEU A 203 -2.44 -9.10 -20.63
N ILE A 204 -3.28 -9.76 -19.84
CA ILE A 204 -3.33 -11.20 -19.74
C ILE A 204 -4.69 -11.68 -20.27
N LEU A 205 -4.66 -12.49 -21.32
CA LEU A 205 -5.84 -13.22 -21.78
C LEU A 205 -5.72 -14.66 -21.32
N ARG A 206 -6.70 -15.12 -20.55
CA ARG A 206 -6.81 -16.48 -20.04
C ARG A 206 -8.14 -17.06 -20.48
N GLY A 207 -8.16 -18.30 -20.96
CA GLY A 207 -9.41 -18.91 -21.36
C GLY A 207 -9.25 -20.18 -22.18
N PRO A 208 -10.27 -20.54 -22.97
CA PRO A 208 -10.30 -21.78 -23.74
C PRO A 208 -9.22 -21.85 -24.83
N LYS A 209 -8.93 -23.07 -25.29
CA LYS A 209 -7.98 -23.33 -26.39
C LYS A 209 -8.38 -22.68 -27.73
N ASP A 210 -9.62 -22.24 -27.86
CA ASP A 210 -10.17 -21.62 -29.07
C ASP A 210 -9.93 -20.09 -29.15
N ILE A 211 -9.15 -19.50 -28.23
CA ILE A 211 -8.80 -18.08 -28.30
C ILE A 211 -8.11 -17.80 -29.64
N SER A 212 -8.74 -16.98 -30.45
CA SER A 212 -8.27 -16.66 -31.79
C SER A 212 -7.21 -15.56 -31.78
N LEU A 213 -6.33 -15.56 -32.79
CA LEU A 213 -5.38 -14.48 -33.01
C LEU A 213 -6.09 -13.12 -33.19
N ALA A 214 -7.25 -13.13 -33.86
CA ALA A 214 -8.05 -11.92 -34.05
C ALA A 214 -8.53 -11.33 -32.72
N GLU A 215 -8.92 -12.18 -31.75
CA GLU A 215 -9.29 -11.71 -30.42
C GLU A 215 -8.11 -11.09 -29.69
N ALA A 216 -6.93 -11.72 -29.74
CA ALA A 216 -5.71 -11.19 -29.12
C ALA A 216 -5.29 -9.84 -29.74
N GLN A 217 -5.36 -9.72 -31.07
CA GLN A 217 -5.05 -8.47 -31.79
C GLN A 217 -6.03 -7.35 -31.46
N ALA A 218 -7.33 -7.65 -31.43
CA ALA A 218 -8.35 -6.67 -31.09
C ALA A 218 -8.22 -6.19 -29.62
N ALA A 219 -7.87 -7.09 -28.70
CA ALA A 219 -7.59 -6.74 -27.31
C ALA A 219 -6.41 -5.76 -27.21
N MET A 220 -5.30 -6.06 -27.89
CA MET A 220 -4.11 -5.22 -27.91
C MET A 220 -4.40 -3.84 -28.50
N GLN A 221 -5.08 -3.77 -29.65
CA GLN A 221 -5.42 -2.50 -30.30
C GLN A 221 -6.28 -1.59 -29.41
N GLU A 222 -7.24 -2.16 -28.69
CA GLU A 222 -8.09 -1.35 -27.81
C GLU A 222 -7.32 -0.82 -26.59
N ILE A 223 -6.41 -1.61 -26.01
CA ILE A 223 -5.53 -1.14 -24.93
C ILE A 223 -4.54 -0.08 -25.43
N GLU A 224 -3.92 -0.27 -26.60
CA GLU A 224 -3.06 0.73 -27.24
C GLU A 224 -3.78 2.06 -27.47
N ARG A 225 -5.03 2.01 -27.94
CA ARG A 225 -5.87 3.19 -28.15
C ARG A 225 -6.12 3.98 -26.86
N LEU A 226 -6.26 3.29 -25.72
CA LEU A 226 -6.50 3.91 -24.41
C LEU A 226 -5.21 4.41 -23.75
N ALA A 227 -4.12 3.67 -23.92
CA ALA A 227 -2.82 3.95 -23.33
C ALA A 227 -2.09 5.11 -24.04
N GLY A 228 -2.31 5.26 -25.34
CA GLY A 228 -1.63 6.25 -26.18
C GLY A 228 -0.25 5.78 -26.65
N PRO A 229 0.40 6.58 -27.52
CA PRO A 229 1.75 6.28 -27.99
C PRO A 229 2.73 6.35 -26.81
N ASP A 230 3.81 5.57 -26.89
CA ASP A 230 4.93 5.54 -25.91
C ASP A 230 4.71 4.72 -24.62
N ARG A 231 3.74 3.80 -24.59
CA ARG A 231 3.56 2.86 -23.45
C ARG A 231 4.09 1.47 -23.80
N ASP A 232 4.78 0.83 -22.86
CA ASP A 232 5.19 -0.57 -23.04
C ASP A 232 4.02 -1.48 -22.66
N ILE A 233 3.45 -2.17 -23.65
CA ILE A 233 2.30 -3.07 -23.48
C ILE A 233 2.77 -4.50 -23.74
N GLN A 234 2.69 -5.34 -22.71
CA GLN A 234 3.05 -6.74 -22.80
C GLN A 234 1.82 -7.64 -22.72
N LEU A 235 1.66 -8.47 -23.74
CA LEU A 235 0.61 -9.47 -23.82
C LEU A 235 1.08 -10.80 -23.23
N SER A 236 0.21 -11.46 -22.49
CA SER A 236 0.33 -12.86 -22.10
C SER A 236 -0.92 -13.61 -22.52
N LEU A 237 -0.76 -14.74 -23.19
CA LEU A 237 -1.85 -15.61 -23.64
C LEU A 237 -1.75 -16.94 -22.90
N ASN A 238 -2.83 -17.34 -22.23
CA ASN A 238 -2.96 -18.63 -21.57
C ASN A 238 -4.25 -19.32 -22.04
N ALA A 239 -4.13 -20.16 -23.07
CA ALA A 239 -5.23 -20.87 -23.73
C ALA A 239 -5.23 -22.35 -23.30
N GLU A 240 -5.39 -22.61 -22.01
CA GLU A 240 -5.32 -23.96 -21.43
C GLU A 240 -6.67 -24.50 -20.94
N GLU A 241 -7.71 -23.66 -20.87
CA GLU A 241 -9.01 -24.07 -20.33
C GLU A 241 -9.82 -24.93 -21.30
N GLU A 242 -10.81 -25.64 -20.74
CA GLU A 242 -11.72 -26.47 -21.51
C GLU A 242 -12.59 -25.64 -22.46
N GLU A 243 -13.01 -26.28 -23.55
CA GLU A 243 -13.89 -25.67 -24.53
C GLU A 243 -15.22 -25.27 -23.86
N GLY A 244 -15.64 -24.01 -24.05
CA GLY A 244 -16.81 -23.43 -23.37
C GLY A 244 -16.49 -22.66 -22.08
N ALA A 245 -15.24 -22.67 -21.60
CA ALA A 245 -14.82 -21.78 -20.53
C ALA A 245 -14.91 -20.29 -20.95
N PRO A 246 -15.20 -19.37 -20.01
CA PRO A 246 -15.25 -17.94 -20.31
C PRO A 246 -13.85 -17.40 -20.64
N LEU A 247 -13.78 -16.43 -21.56
CA LEU A 247 -12.58 -15.62 -21.74
C LEU A 247 -12.44 -14.67 -20.55
N GLN A 248 -11.30 -14.73 -19.90
CA GLN A 248 -10.89 -13.87 -18.80
C GLN A 248 -9.80 -12.90 -19.26
N ILE A 249 -9.93 -11.64 -18.86
CA ILE A 249 -8.97 -10.58 -19.11
C ILE A 249 -8.53 -10.02 -17.78
N PHE A 250 -7.22 -9.97 -17.57
CA PHE A 250 -6.60 -9.25 -16.47
C PHE A 250 -5.73 -8.15 -17.05
N LEU A 251 -5.86 -6.96 -16.50
CA LEU A 251 -5.09 -5.79 -16.89
C LEU A 251 -4.37 -5.25 -15.67
N LEU A 252 -3.05 -5.28 -15.69
CA LEU A 252 -2.21 -4.71 -14.64
C LEU A 252 -1.39 -3.57 -15.26
N ALA A 253 -1.52 -2.38 -14.71
CA ALA A 253 -0.76 -1.22 -15.14
C ALA A 253 0.05 -0.68 -13.96
N THR A 254 1.28 -0.26 -14.22
CA THR A 254 2.13 0.38 -13.21
C THR A 254 2.33 1.84 -13.55
N ILE A 255 2.21 2.70 -12.55
CA ILE A 255 2.40 4.15 -12.67
C ILE A 255 3.53 4.51 -11.74
N LYS A 256 4.65 4.98 -12.30
CA LYS A 256 5.76 5.50 -11.52
C LYS A 256 5.56 7.00 -11.35
N GLU A 257 5.20 7.43 -10.14
CA GLU A 257 5.21 8.85 -9.82
C GLU A 257 6.66 9.32 -9.86
N ALA A 258 7.00 10.17 -10.83
CA ALA A 258 8.30 10.82 -10.84
C ALA A 258 8.46 11.52 -9.49
N ALA A 259 9.45 11.11 -8.70
CA ALA A 259 9.76 11.74 -7.42
C ALA A 259 9.81 13.24 -7.68
N VAL A 260 8.82 13.97 -7.17
CA VAL A 260 8.86 15.43 -7.16
C VAL A 260 10.09 15.71 -6.32
N ALA A 261 11.20 16.02 -6.98
CA ALA A 261 12.40 16.47 -6.30
C ALA A 261 11.94 17.64 -5.45
N SER A 262 11.79 17.39 -4.14
CA SER A 262 11.56 18.43 -3.16
C SER A 262 12.67 19.42 -3.40
N LYS A 263 12.33 20.52 -4.09
CA LYS A 263 13.22 21.67 -4.19
C LYS A 263 13.50 22.02 -2.75
N LYS A 264 14.69 21.65 -2.29
CA LYS A 264 15.28 22.18 -1.08
C LYS A 264 15.20 23.69 -1.31
N CYS A 265 14.30 24.36 -0.58
CA CYS A 265 14.35 25.81 -0.46
C CYS A 265 15.70 26.09 0.18
N GLU A 266 16.70 26.38 -0.64
CA GLU A 266 17.85 27.13 -0.18
C GLU A 266 17.31 28.45 0.36
N PRO A 267 17.62 28.82 1.62
CA PRO A 267 17.23 30.12 2.13
C PRO A 267 17.93 31.18 1.28
N SER A 268 17.13 31.98 0.58
CA SER A 268 17.57 33.18 -0.08
C SER A 268 18.24 34.11 0.95
N PRO A 269 19.46 34.61 0.72
CA PRO A 269 20.07 35.56 1.62
C PRO A 269 19.27 36.86 1.61
N GLU A 270 18.94 37.33 2.82
CA GLU A 270 18.23 38.57 3.07
C GLU A 270 18.94 39.75 2.39
N ARG A 271 18.15 40.53 1.64
CA ARG A 271 18.53 41.86 1.15
C ARG A 271 18.61 42.80 2.36
N VAL A 272 19.81 43.27 2.65
CA VAL A 272 20.00 44.55 3.36
C VAL A 272 20.64 45.52 2.38
N SER A 273 19.99 46.67 2.24
CA SER A 273 20.22 47.73 1.28
C SER A 273 21.49 48.55 1.51
N ASP A 274 22.09 48.96 0.39
CA ASP A 274 22.79 50.20 0.09
C ASP A 274 23.85 50.74 1.07
N PHE A 275 25.09 50.77 0.59
CA PHE A 275 25.89 52.00 0.61
C PHE A 275 26.80 52.08 -0.62
N SER A 276 26.77 53.25 -1.26
CA SER A 276 27.42 53.65 -2.50
C SER A 276 28.96 53.75 -2.37
N GLN A 277 29.71 53.36 -3.42
CA GLN A 277 30.76 54.21 -4.03
C GLN A 277 31.34 53.63 -5.35
N LYS A 278 31.03 54.37 -6.43
CA LYS A 278 31.82 54.79 -7.61
C LYS A 278 33.01 53.98 -8.18
N GLU A 279 32.92 53.85 -9.52
CA GLU A 279 33.99 53.94 -10.57
C GLU A 279 35.03 52.79 -10.58
N VAL A 280 35.46 52.16 -11.69
CA VAL A 280 35.85 52.62 -13.03
C VAL A 280 35.77 51.45 -14.04
N SER A 281 35.47 51.82 -15.29
CA SER A 281 35.59 51.12 -16.59
C SER A 281 36.75 50.12 -16.80
N SER A 282 36.50 49.00 -17.51
CA SER A 282 37.04 48.75 -18.88
C SER A 282 36.83 47.31 -19.42
N ASN A 283 36.10 47.21 -20.53
CA ASN A 283 36.36 46.49 -21.79
C ASN A 283 36.92 45.03 -21.86
N THR A 284 36.05 44.17 -22.42
CA THR A 284 36.22 43.34 -23.64
C THR A 284 36.94 41.96 -23.57
N PRO A 285 36.45 40.92 -24.28
CA PRO A 285 36.85 39.52 -24.13
C PRO A 285 37.74 39.00 -25.27
N ALA A 286 38.50 37.93 -25.01
CA ALA A 286 39.15 37.04 -26.00
C ALA A 286 39.84 35.90 -25.20
N HIS A 287 39.66 34.59 -25.43
CA HIS A 287 39.86 33.76 -26.62
C HIS A 287 40.87 32.65 -26.22
N LEU A 288 40.34 31.43 -26.06
CA LEU A 288 40.79 30.20 -26.76
C LEU A 288 42.11 29.49 -26.37
N LEU A 289 42.04 28.18 -26.62
CA LEU A 289 43.05 27.12 -26.60
C LEU A 289 43.54 26.60 -25.24
N GLY A 290 43.23 25.31 -25.01
CA GLY A 290 44.29 24.35 -25.23
C GLY A 290 44.47 23.25 -24.17
N LYS A 291 43.87 22.09 -24.50
CA LYS A 291 44.53 20.76 -24.51
C LYS A 291 45.00 20.11 -23.19
N THR A 292 44.59 18.84 -23.08
CA THR A 292 45.33 17.66 -22.55
C THR A 292 45.51 17.62 -21.03
N ASN A 293 45.48 16.50 -20.31
CA ASN A 293 45.24 15.08 -20.57
C ASN A 293 45.15 14.40 -19.17
N ILE A 294 44.64 13.15 -19.11
CA ILE A 294 45.07 12.11 -18.16
C ILE A 294 44.62 12.36 -16.68
N LEU A 295 43.84 11.52 -15.98
CA LEU A 295 44.09 10.12 -15.62
C LEU A 295 42.79 9.54 -14.97
N LYS A 296 42.30 8.41 -15.47
CA LYS A 296 41.46 7.47 -14.69
C LYS A 296 42.37 6.65 -13.78
N PRO A 297 41.83 6.04 -12.71
CA PRO A 297 42.19 4.68 -12.39
C PRO A 297 40.97 3.77 -12.49
N SER A 298 41.04 2.85 -13.44
CA SER A 298 40.36 1.56 -13.41
C SER A 298 41.02 0.67 -12.36
N ILE A 299 40.23 -0.09 -11.60
CA ILE A 299 40.69 -1.34 -11.00
C ILE A 299 39.66 -2.41 -11.35
N SER A 300 40.11 -3.32 -12.21
CA SER A 300 39.50 -4.61 -12.52
C SER A 300 40.35 -5.67 -11.83
N ILE A 301 39.76 -6.48 -10.95
CA ILE A 301 40.32 -7.77 -10.53
C ILE A 301 39.17 -8.76 -10.30
N ALA A 302 39.04 -9.71 -11.22
CA ALA A 302 38.73 -11.11 -10.94
C ALA A 302 40.01 -11.90 -11.33
N PRO A 303 40.30 -13.15 -10.89
CA PRO A 303 39.32 -14.22 -10.60
C PRO A 303 39.67 -15.20 -9.45
N SER A 304 38.69 -16.07 -9.11
CA SER A 304 38.80 -17.54 -8.90
C SER A 304 37.98 -18.08 -7.71
N LEU A 305 37.29 -19.20 -7.97
CA LEU A 305 36.55 -20.05 -7.02
C LEU A 305 37.47 -20.66 -5.95
N PRO A 306 36.93 -20.91 -4.75
CA PRO A 306 37.13 -22.16 -4.05
C PRO A 306 35.82 -22.93 -3.80
N LYS A 307 36.01 -24.23 -3.57
CA LYS A 307 35.02 -25.27 -3.35
C LYS A 307 34.39 -25.18 -1.95
N SER A 308 33.20 -25.78 -1.85
CA SER A 308 32.54 -26.37 -0.69
C SER A 308 33.25 -26.27 0.66
N GLU A 309 32.57 -25.67 1.63
CA GLU A 309 32.57 -26.11 3.03
C GLU A 309 31.27 -25.63 3.70
N GLU A 310 30.61 -26.57 4.36
CA GLU A 310 29.49 -26.35 5.26
C GLU A 310 29.89 -25.32 6.33
N ASN A 311 28.99 -24.39 6.67
CA ASN A 311 28.92 -23.91 8.04
C ASN A 311 27.58 -23.23 8.34
N SER A 312 26.99 -23.71 9.42
CA SER A 312 25.84 -23.21 10.16
C SER A 312 25.90 -21.68 10.33
N THR A 313 25.00 -20.97 9.66
CA THR A 313 24.62 -19.62 10.10
C THR A 313 23.75 -19.79 11.34
N SER A 314 24.32 -19.39 12.47
CA SER A 314 23.77 -19.44 13.82
C SER A 314 22.40 -18.75 13.90
N GLU A 315 21.47 -19.40 14.59
CA GLU A 315 20.12 -18.92 14.95
C GLU A 315 20.12 -17.51 15.59
N GLU A 316 21.27 -17.06 16.09
CA GLU A 316 21.47 -15.74 16.72
C GLU A 316 21.36 -14.58 15.73
N SER A 317 21.82 -14.74 14.47
CA SER A 317 21.67 -13.69 13.46
C SER A 317 20.22 -13.54 12.98
N ILE A 318 19.40 -14.58 13.16
CA ILE A 318 17.97 -14.56 12.83
C ILE A 318 17.18 -13.86 13.95
N LYS A 319 17.60 -14.00 15.22
CA LYS A 319 16.98 -13.29 16.37
C LYS A 319 17.22 -11.78 16.32
N GLU A 320 18.40 -11.33 15.85
CA GLU A 320 18.70 -9.90 15.70
C GLU A 320 17.89 -9.19 14.58
N LEU A 321 17.33 -9.95 13.63
CA LEU A 321 16.41 -9.43 12.61
C LEU A 321 15.00 -9.12 13.15
N PHE A 322 14.67 -9.63 14.34
CA PHE A 322 13.45 -9.30 15.07
C PHE A 322 13.80 -8.22 16.09
N ASP A 323 13.81 -6.97 15.63
CA ASP A 323 14.05 -5.83 16.52
C ASP A 323 12.87 -5.69 17.50
N GLU A 324 12.99 -6.34 18.65
CA GLU A 324 12.04 -6.23 19.78
C GLU A 324 11.79 -4.77 20.13
N ALA A 325 12.77 -3.88 19.94
CA ALA A 325 12.63 -2.46 20.21
C ALA A 325 11.64 -1.77 19.25
N LEU A 326 11.57 -2.19 17.99
CA LEU A 326 10.61 -1.67 17.01
C LEU A 326 9.18 -2.16 17.32
N TYR A 327 9.06 -3.42 17.77
CA TYR A 327 7.80 -4.00 18.26
C TYR A 327 7.31 -3.31 19.54
N GLN A 328 8.21 -3.05 20.50
CA GLN A 328 7.90 -2.32 21.72
C GLN A 328 7.59 -0.84 21.46
N THR A 329 8.25 -0.19 20.51
CA THR A 329 7.91 1.20 20.12
C THR A 329 6.51 1.29 19.49
N ALA A 330 6.09 0.26 18.75
CA ALA A 330 4.74 0.16 18.19
C ALA A 330 3.67 -0.11 19.28
N LEU A 331 4.02 -0.83 20.35
CA LEU A 331 3.17 -1.08 21.52
C LEU A 331 3.14 0.11 22.50
N ASP A 332 4.25 0.80 22.74
CA ASP A 332 4.32 2.01 23.57
C ASP A 332 3.50 3.17 22.97
N SER A 333 3.39 3.19 21.64
CA SER A 333 2.49 4.09 20.92
C SER A 333 1.00 3.77 21.17
N GLN A 334 0.69 2.55 21.64
CA GLN A 334 -0.64 2.11 22.08
C GLN A 334 -0.86 2.30 23.60
N GLU A 335 0.19 2.36 24.43
CA GLU A 335 0.06 2.47 25.90
C GLU A 335 0.05 3.91 26.46
N SER A 336 0.29 4.95 25.64
CA SER A 336 0.16 6.35 26.09
C SER A 336 -1.28 6.83 26.32
N SER A 337 -2.27 5.94 26.17
CA SER A 337 -3.59 6.12 26.77
C SER A 337 -3.96 4.90 27.61
N VAL A 338 -3.97 5.10 28.94
CA VAL A 338 -4.46 4.20 30.00
C VAL A 338 -3.40 3.15 30.45
N THR A 339 -2.64 3.40 31.52
CA THR A 339 -3.03 3.00 32.89
C THR A 339 -2.13 3.64 33.98
N LYS A 340 -2.73 3.92 35.14
CA LYS A 340 -2.12 4.53 36.33
C LYS A 340 -1.46 3.46 37.22
N SER A 341 -0.24 3.72 37.71
CA SER A 341 0.37 3.03 38.86
C SER A 341 0.01 3.72 40.21
N PRO A 342 0.15 3.03 41.36
CA PRO A 342 -0.58 3.33 42.58
C PRO A 342 0.04 4.45 43.44
N ILE A 343 -0.85 5.29 43.99
CA ILE A 343 -0.53 6.45 44.85
C ILE A 343 -0.62 6.00 46.33
N PRO A 344 0.26 6.47 47.25
CA PRO A 344 0.19 6.18 48.69
C PRO A 344 -1.14 6.67 49.32
N PRO A 345 -1.53 6.16 50.51
CA PRO A 345 -2.88 6.36 51.03
C PRO A 345 -3.11 7.84 51.38
N LYS A 346 -3.76 8.57 50.46
CA LYS A 346 -4.30 9.90 50.72
C LYS A 346 -5.72 9.75 51.26
N LYS A 347 -6.00 10.52 52.31
CA LYS A 347 -7.29 10.61 53.04
C LYS A 347 -8.48 10.57 52.07
N LYS A 348 -9.48 9.73 52.38
CA LYS A 348 -10.78 9.69 51.70
C LYS A 348 -11.36 11.11 51.64
N GLN A 349 -11.28 11.77 50.48
CA GLN A 349 -12.24 12.82 50.16
C GLN A 349 -13.48 12.11 49.63
N MET A 350 -14.49 12.04 50.48
CA MET A 350 -15.86 11.79 50.04
C MET A 350 -16.19 12.85 49.00
N GLN A 351 -16.68 12.43 47.84
CA GLN A 351 -17.28 13.35 46.87
C GLN A 351 -18.39 14.09 47.59
N GLY A 352 -18.19 15.39 47.84
CA GLY A 352 -19.19 16.23 48.48
C GLY A 352 -20.44 16.24 47.60
N ALA A 353 -21.62 16.18 48.23
CA ALA A 353 -22.89 16.35 47.56
C ALA A 353 -22.84 17.60 46.66
N LEU A 354 -23.27 17.45 45.41
CA LEU A 354 -23.32 18.55 44.45
C LEU A 354 -24.30 19.60 44.99
N ASN A 355 -23.79 20.74 45.47
CA ASN A 355 -24.62 21.76 46.09
C ASN A 355 -25.35 22.55 44.99
N LEU A 356 -26.51 22.05 44.55
CA LEU A 356 -27.38 22.63 43.52
C LEU A 356 -28.18 23.86 44.02
N LYS A 357 -27.69 24.58 45.02
CA LYS A 357 -28.37 25.78 45.51
C LYS A 357 -28.08 26.97 44.59
N ALA A 358 -29.16 27.42 43.95
CA ALA A 358 -29.30 28.63 43.13
C ALA A 358 -28.46 28.64 41.84
N VAL A 359 -29.06 28.08 40.78
CA VAL A 359 -28.64 28.32 39.40
C VAL A 359 -29.03 29.77 39.05
N GLN A 360 -28.07 30.68 38.94
CA GLN A 360 -28.28 31.96 38.24
C GLN A 360 -28.61 31.64 36.78
N ARG A 361 -29.52 32.37 36.11
CA ARG A 361 -29.94 32.08 34.71
C ARG A 361 -28.84 32.41 33.68
N GLY A 362 -27.59 32.46 34.13
CA GLY A 362 -26.39 32.67 33.32
C GLY A 362 -26.54 33.90 32.42
N ARG A 363 -26.33 33.70 31.13
CA ARG A 363 -26.37 34.76 30.11
C ARG A 363 -27.78 35.31 29.82
N PHE A 364 -28.82 34.68 30.36
CA PHE A 364 -30.24 34.97 30.10
C PHE A 364 -30.98 35.60 31.31
N ASP A 365 -30.27 35.98 32.37
CA ASP A 365 -30.89 36.63 33.55
C ASP A 365 -31.58 37.98 33.23
N LYS A 366 -31.30 38.58 32.06
CA LYS A 366 -31.84 39.90 31.66
C LYS A 366 -32.88 39.83 30.54
N SER A 367 -33.22 38.65 30.02
CA SER A 367 -34.23 38.48 28.98
C SER A 367 -35.60 38.12 29.57
N GLU A 368 -36.66 38.51 28.88
CA GLU A 368 -38.02 38.06 29.20
C GLU A 368 -38.12 36.53 29.00
N PRO A 369 -38.76 35.79 29.93
CA PRO A 369 -38.76 34.33 29.91
C PRO A 369 -39.57 33.78 28.73
N THR A 370 -39.08 32.71 28.12
CA THR A 370 -39.77 32.03 27.02
C THR A 370 -40.86 31.11 27.59
N ILE A 371 -42.09 31.63 27.65
CA ILE A 371 -43.26 30.88 28.15
C ILE A 371 -43.97 30.19 26.98
N VAL A 372 -44.08 28.87 27.04
CA VAL A 372 -44.85 28.06 26.09
C VAL A 372 -45.82 27.20 26.89
N GLU A 373 -47.12 27.28 26.57
CA GLU A 373 -48.19 26.51 27.25
C GLU A 373 -48.26 26.71 28.78
N GLY A 374 -47.80 27.88 29.26
CA GLY A 374 -47.78 28.19 30.69
C GLY A 374 -46.54 27.71 31.43
N GLU A 375 -45.58 27.09 30.73
CA GLU A 375 -44.31 26.63 31.29
C GLU A 375 -43.11 27.47 30.78
N ASP A 376 -42.19 27.81 31.68
CA ASP A 376 -40.94 28.55 31.38
C ASP A 376 -39.86 27.58 30.87
N LEU A 377 -39.58 27.62 29.57
CA LEU A 377 -38.60 26.73 28.92
C LEU A 377 -37.14 27.06 29.27
N ASP A 378 -36.87 28.23 29.84
CA ASP A 378 -35.53 28.66 30.26
C ASP A 378 -35.13 28.03 31.61
N THR A 379 -36.09 27.38 32.28
CA THR A 379 -35.84 26.58 33.48
C THR A 379 -35.51 25.13 33.08
N PRO A 380 -34.35 24.58 33.52
CA PRO A 380 -33.94 23.23 33.13
C PRO A 380 -34.97 22.17 33.58
N THR A 381 -35.16 21.16 32.73
CA THR A 381 -36.26 20.19 32.80
C THR A 381 -36.39 19.49 34.16
N TYR A 382 -35.29 19.24 34.88
CA TYR A 382 -35.35 18.58 36.18
C TYR A 382 -36.02 19.45 37.27
N LEU A 383 -35.90 20.78 37.20
CA LEU A 383 -36.62 21.70 38.10
C LEU A 383 -38.11 21.80 37.71
N ARG A 384 -38.42 21.79 36.40
CA ARG A 384 -39.81 21.76 35.90
C ARG A 384 -40.55 20.49 36.35
N LEU A 385 -39.85 19.36 36.36
CA LEU A 385 -40.38 18.07 36.81
C LEU A 385 -40.30 17.86 38.33
N GLY A 386 -39.83 18.86 39.09
CA GLY A 386 -39.78 18.79 40.56
C GLY A 386 -38.78 17.77 41.13
N LEU A 387 -37.82 17.31 40.33
CA LEU A 387 -36.82 16.31 40.73
C LEU A 387 -35.75 16.96 41.61
N LYS A 388 -35.65 16.50 42.86
CA LYS A 388 -34.60 16.90 43.83
C LYS A 388 -33.62 15.74 43.98
N PHE A 389 -32.34 15.99 43.74
CA PHE A 389 -31.25 15.02 43.95
C PHE A 389 -30.62 15.16 45.33
#